data_AF-A0A0Q8CUT9-F1
#
_entry.id   AF-A0A0Q8CUT9-F1
#
_cell.length_a   1.000
_cell.length_b   1.000
_cell.length_c   1.000
_cell.angle_alpha   90.00
_cell.angle_beta   90.00
_cell.angle_gamma   90.00
#
_symmetry.space_group_name_H-M   'P 1'
#
loop_
_entity.id
_entity.type
_entity.pdbx_description
1 polymer ?
#
loop_
_entity_poly.entity_id
_entity_poly.type
_entity_poly.pdbx_seq_one_letter_code
_entity_poly.pdbx_strand_id
1 'polypeptide(L)'
;MKYALFAVLGALSLSACAEAPKPAADAAKTPAAASAKPAEAKAAAGTPDARAIEAIRVLNSRVTVERVGAAPIPGFREAIVAGQVVYVSDDGRYLFLPGSGGALFDTTAKKNLSEVALAGMRKEALKAIPASERIVFAPANPKYTVSVFTDVECGYCRKLHSEIAEYNRQGIAIEYLAFPRAGIGSQDYNKMVSVWCAPDRRKALTDAKADHAVPNKNCKNSINQQYDVGQRVGLTGTPMILAADGTQLGGYVPPAALRETLDKLATDGSAKPAATGPVDAVPAAATAGGA
;
A
#
# COMPACT_ATOMS: atom_id res chain seq x y z
N MET A 1 -1.07 70.20 19.15
CA MET A 1 -0.07 71.21 19.57
C MET A 1 0.80 70.53 20.63
N LYS A 2 2.12 70.37 20.57
CA LYS A 2 3.21 71.01 19.81
C LYS A 2 4.38 70.00 19.70
N TYR A 3 5.16 70.17 18.63
CA TYR A 3 6.39 69.47 18.27
C TYR A 3 7.58 69.83 19.18
N ALA A 4 8.56 68.92 19.32
CA ALA A 4 10.00 69.13 19.03
C ALA A 4 10.83 67.97 19.63
N LEU A 5 11.60 67.17 18.88
CA LEU A 5 12.87 67.39 18.14
C LEU A 5 14.15 67.32 19.02
N PHE A 6 15.03 66.39 18.60
CA PHE A 6 16.50 66.29 18.76
C PHE A 6 17.14 66.03 20.15
N ALA A 7 17.92 64.95 20.28
CA ALA A 7 19.34 64.95 19.95
C ALA A 7 20.02 63.58 20.19
N VAL A 8 20.96 63.28 19.31
CA VAL A 8 21.81 62.08 19.19
C VAL A 8 22.93 62.13 20.24
N LEU A 9 23.26 60.98 20.84
CA LEU A 9 24.64 60.69 21.28
C LEU A 9 24.90 59.20 21.20
N GLY A 10 25.84 58.85 20.31
CA GLY A 10 26.30 57.49 20.09
C GLY A 10 27.31 57.06 21.16
N ALA A 11 27.29 55.77 21.47
CA ALA A 11 28.41 55.06 22.05
C ALA A 11 28.68 53.84 21.17
N LEU A 12 29.79 53.91 20.45
CA LEU A 12 30.40 52.83 19.70
C LEU A 12 30.96 51.80 20.69
N SER A 13 30.38 50.60 20.70
CA SER A 13 30.96 49.44 21.35
C SER A 13 31.31 48.40 20.30
N LEU A 14 32.62 48.27 20.04
CA LEU A 14 33.20 47.17 19.30
C LEU A 14 32.99 45.87 20.08
N SER A 15 32.33 44.89 19.46
CA SER A 15 32.44 43.49 19.87
C SER A 15 32.26 42.59 18.65
N ALA A 16 33.42 42.22 18.11
CA ALA A 16 33.79 40.92 17.55
C ALA A 16 32.78 40.17 16.69
N CYS A 17 33.11 40.08 15.39
CA CYS A 17 32.65 39.05 14.47
C CYS A 17 33.05 37.66 14.99
N ALA A 18 32.05 36.82 15.30
CA ALA A 18 32.21 35.37 15.32
C ALA A 18 31.39 34.82 14.16
N GLU A 19 32.05 34.57 13.03
CA GLU A 19 31.46 33.93 11.87
C GLU A 19 31.29 32.43 12.18
N ALA A 20 30.05 31.99 12.35
CA ALA A 20 29.74 30.58 12.41
C ALA A 20 30.06 29.94 11.04
N PRO A 21 30.74 28.77 11.00
CA PRO A 21 31.07 28.15 9.74
C PRO A 21 29.79 27.71 9.03
N LYS A 22 29.55 28.29 7.84
CA LYS A 22 28.57 27.79 6.86
C LYS A 22 28.82 26.30 6.65
N PRO A 23 27.82 25.42 6.83
CA PRO A 23 27.92 24.06 6.34
C PRO A 23 28.02 24.15 4.81
N ALA A 24 29.14 23.69 4.28
CA ALA A 24 29.37 23.53 2.86
C ALA A 24 28.22 22.71 2.26
N ALA A 25 27.56 23.34 1.31
CA ALA A 25 26.59 22.70 0.45
C ALA A 25 27.32 21.74 -0.48
N ASP A 26 27.44 20.48 -0.09
CA ASP A 26 27.70 19.34 -0.98
C ASP A 26 27.06 18.08 -0.38
N ALA A 27 25.75 18.17 -0.13
CA ALA A 27 24.92 16.98 -0.05
C ALA A 27 24.46 16.67 -1.47
N ALA A 28 25.12 15.71 -2.10
CA ALA A 28 24.69 15.11 -3.36
C ALA A 28 23.18 14.81 -3.28
N LYS A 29 22.39 15.54 -4.09
CA LYS A 29 20.98 15.26 -4.32
C LYS A 29 20.86 13.91 -5.00
N THR A 30 20.84 12.84 -4.22
CA THR A 30 20.28 11.57 -4.68
C THR A 30 18.77 11.79 -4.81
N PRO A 31 18.17 11.59 -5.99
CA PRO A 31 16.75 11.84 -6.18
C PRO A 31 15.95 11.03 -5.16
N ALA A 32 15.03 11.70 -4.46
CA ALA A 32 13.89 11.01 -3.88
C ALA A 32 13.28 10.17 -5.01
N ALA A 33 13.07 8.87 -4.77
CA ALA A 33 12.37 8.02 -5.72
C ALA A 33 10.99 8.63 -5.89
N ALA A 34 10.79 9.36 -6.99
CA ALA A 34 9.50 9.90 -7.35
C ALA A 34 8.57 8.70 -7.51
N SER A 35 7.49 8.67 -6.74
CA SER A 35 6.36 7.79 -7.01
C SER A 35 6.03 7.93 -8.50
N ALA A 36 6.29 6.89 -9.29
CA ALA A 36 5.99 6.92 -10.70
C ALA A 36 4.47 7.12 -10.85
N LYS A 37 4.08 8.25 -11.45
CA LYS A 37 2.69 8.54 -11.78
C LYS A 37 2.12 7.33 -12.54
N PRO A 38 0.89 6.87 -12.24
CA PRO A 38 0.33 5.70 -12.92
C PRO A 38 0.43 5.85 -14.43
N ALA A 39 0.93 4.80 -15.09
CA ALA A 39 0.93 4.76 -16.55
C ALA A 39 -0.52 4.77 -17.03
N GLU A 40 -0.93 5.90 -17.58
CA GLU A 40 -2.27 6.08 -18.12
C GLU A 40 -2.42 5.28 -19.41
N ALA A 41 -3.55 4.58 -19.56
CA ALA A 41 -3.84 3.80 -20.74
C ALA A 41 -3.90 4.71 -21.98
N LYS A 42 -3.17 4.33 -23.03
CA LYS A 42 -3.18 5.02 -24.32
C LYS A 42 -3.90 4.17 -25.35
N ALA A 43 -4.75 4.79 -26.16
CA ALA A 43 -5.49 4.16 -27.23
C ALA A 43 -5.38 4.98 -28.52
N ALA A 44 -5.36 4.30 -29.67
CA ALA A 44 -5.41 4.97 -30.97
C ALA A 44 -6.77 5.65 -31.17
N ALA A 45 -6.78 6.82 -31.80
CA ALA A 45 -8.01 7.57 -32.06
C ALA A 45 -9.01 6.73 -32.89
N GLY A 46 -10.30 6.82 -32.55
CA GLY A 46 -11.36 6.10 -33.25
C GLY A 46 -11.55 4.63 -32.85
N THR A 47 -10.73 4.08 -31.95
CA THR A 47 -10.95 2.73 -31.41
C THR A 47 -12.02 2.70 -30.32
N PRO A 48 -12.62 1.52 -30.04
CA PRO A 48 -13.48 1.34 -28.87
C PRO A 48 -12.81 1.77 -27.55
N ASP A 49 -11.51 1.51 -27.39
CA ASP A 49 -10.71 1.88 -26.21
C ASP A 49 -10.65 3.39 -26.02
N ALA A 50 -10.42 4.14 -27.11
CA ALA A 50 -10.39 5.60 -27.05
C ALA A 50 -11.75 6.16 -26.66
N ARG A 51 -12.84 5.62 -27.22
CA ARG A 51 -14.22 5.98 -26.84
C ARG A 51 -14.52 5.64 -25.39
N ALA A 52 -14.08 4.48 -24.91
CA ALA A 52 -14.26 4.08 -23.52
C ALA A 52 -13.52 5.02 -22.54
N ILE A 53 -12.28 5.39 -22.85
CA ILE A 53 -11.52 6.37 -22.07
C ILE A 53 -12.23 7.73 -22.04
N GLU A 54 -12.72 8.20 -23.19
CA GLU A 54 -13.47 9.45 -23.29
C GLU A 54 -14.75 9.42 -22.47
N ALA A 55 -15.57 8.37 -22.61
CA ALA A 55 -16.81 8.18 -21.86
C ALA A 55 -16.59 8.19 -20.34
N ILE A 56 -15.51 7.55 -19.87
CA ILE A 56 -15.12 7.57 -18.45
C ILE A 56 -14.80 9.00 -18.00
N ARG A 57 -14.06 9.78 -18.80
CA ARG A 57 -13.69 11.16 -18.48
C ARG A 57 -14.85 12.15 -18.56
N VAL A 58 -15.89 11.85 -19.35
CA VAL A 58 -17.14 12.64 -19.36
C VAL A 58 -17.79 12.64 -17.97
N LEU A 59 -17.81 11.48 -17.29
CA LEU A 59 -18.39 11.38 -15.94
C LEU A 59 -17.46 11.94 -14.87
N ASN A 60 -16.15 11.75 -15.02
CA ASN A 60 -15.16 12.33 -14.11
C ASN A 60 -13.85 12.64 -14.85
N SER A 61 -13.63 13.92 -15.16
CA SER A 61 -12.44 14.35 -15.90
C SER A 61 -11.12 14.19 -15.13
N ARG A 62 -11.18 13.90 -13.82
CA ARG A 62 -9.99 13.75 -12.95
C ARG A 62 -9.55 12.32 -12.77
N VAL A 63 -10.29 11.32 -13.28
CA VAL A 63 -9.87 9.92 -13.13
C VAL A 63 -8.73 9.57 -14.09
N THR A 64 -7.84 8.71 -13.62
CA THR A 64 -6.82 8.07 -14.46
C THR A 64 -7.32 6.69 -14.85
N VAL A 65 -7.37 6.41 -16.15
CA VAL A 65 -7.66 5.07 -16.67
C VAL A 65 -6.35 4.30 -16.70
N GLU A 66 -6.24 3.26 -15.87
CA GLU A 66 -5.02 2.48 -15.70
C GLU A 66 -4.88 1.39 -16.76
N ARG A 67 -6.01 0.84 -17.19
CA ARG A 67 -6.11 -0.16 -18.24
C ARG A 67 -7.43 0.01 -18.97
N VAL A 68 -7.43 -0.26 -20.27
CA VAL A 68 -8.64 -0.49 -21.05
C VAL A 68 -8.35 -1.63 -22.04
N GLY A 69 -9.35 -2.47 -22.29
CA GLY A 69 -9.22 -3.65 -23.12
C GLY A 69 -10.59 -4.22 -23.51
N ALA A 70 -10.60 -5.29 -24.31
CA ALA A 70 -11.85 -5.96 -24.68
C ALA A 70 -12.43 -6.62 -23.43
N ALA A 71 -13.73 -6.44 -23.20
CA ALA A 71 -14.41 -7.17 -22.14
C ALA A 71 -14.70 -8.61 -22.60
N PRO A 72 -14.82 -9.57 -21.66
CA PRO A 72 -15.31 -10.92 -21.95
C PRO A 72 -16.76 -10.96 -22.45
N ILE A 73 -17.55 -9.91 -22.17
CA ILE A 73 -18.90 -9.73 -22.71
C ILE A 73 -18.83 -8.99 -24.06
N PRO A 74 -19.43 -9.53 -25.14
CA PRO A 74 -19.39 -8.89 -26.46
C PRO A 74 -19.99 -7.47 -26.46
N GLY A 75 -19.38 -6.56 -27.22
CA GLY A 75 -19.88 -5.19 -27.37
C GLY A 75 -19.43 -4.21 -26.28
N PHE A 76 -18.52 -4.63 -25.39
CA PHE A 76 -18.01 -3.79 -24.30
C PHE A 76 -16.48 -3.82 -24.20
N ARG A 77 -15.95 -2.72 -23.66
CA ARG A 77 -14.61 -2.58 -23.11
C ARG A 77 -14.64 -2.74 -21.61
N GLU A 78 -13.62 -3.41 -21.09
CA GLU A 78 -13.31 -3.46 -19.67
C GLU A 78 -12.20 -2.44 -19.42
N ALA A 79 -12.38 -1.58 -18.43
CA ALA A 79 -11.40 -0.61 -17.98
C ALA A 79 -11.15 -0.75 -16.48
N ILE A 80 -9.93 -0.43 -16.04
CA ILE A 80 -9.59 -0.29 -14.63
C ILE A 80 -9.37 1.18 -14.33
N VAL A 81 -10.12 1.68 -13.36
CA VAL A 81 -10.10 3.07 -12.94
C VAL A 81 -10.04 3.10 -11.42
N ALA A 82 -8.97 3.66 -10.85
CA ALA A 82 -8.77 3.75 -9.40
C ALA A 82 -8.99 2.40 -8.67
N GLY A 83 -8.45 1.31 -9.23
CA GLY A 83 -8.61 -0.04 -8.65
C GLY A 83 -10.01 -0.65 -8.73
N GLN A 84 -10.90 -0.09 -9.57
CA GLN A 84 -12.23 -0.64 -9.84
C GLN A 84 -12.39 -1.01 -11.31
N VAL A 85 -13.15 -2.07 -11.58
CA VAL A 85 -13.52 -2.45 -12.95
C VAL A 85 -14.73 -1.66 -13.40
N VAL A 86 -14.63 -1.13 -14.61
CA VAL A 86 -15.67 -0.37 -15.31
C VAL A 86 -15.91 -1.02 -16.65
N TYR A 87 -17.17 -1.17 -17.04
CA TYR A 87 -17.51 -1.64 -18.38
C TYR A 87 -18.15 -0.52 -19.17
N VAL A 88 -17.70 -0.36 -20.42
CA VAL A 88 -18.19 0.68 -21.33
C VAL A 88 -18.56 0.04 -22.66
N SER A 89 -19.71 0.34 -23.24
CA SER A 89 -20.07 -0.17 -24.56
C SER A 89 -19.06 0.29 -25.63
N ASP A 90 -18.89 -0.50 -26.69
CA ASP A 90 -17.91 -0.21 -27.75
C ASP A 90 -18.17 1.10 -28.50
N ASP A 91 -19.40 1.62 -28.44
CA ASP A 91 -19.81 2.92 -28.96
C ASP A 91 -19.61 4.08 -27.95
N GLY A 92 -19.20 3.80 -26.71
CA GLY A 92 -18.95 4.78 -25.65
C GLY A 92 -20.21 5.35 -24.99
N ARG A 93 -21.41 4.85 -25.31
CA ARG A 93 -22.68 5.45 -24.85
C ARG A 93 -23.14 4.98 -23.48
N TYR A 94 -22.83 3.74 -23.13
CA TYR A 94 -23.30 3.11 -21.89
C TYR A 94 -22.12 2.71 -21.05
N LEU A 95 -22.18 3.03 -19.76
CA LEU A 95 -21.17 2.68 -18.78
C LEU A 95 -21.87 2.08 -17.57
N PHE A 96 -21.35 0.96 -17.05
CA PHE A 96 -21.80 0.42 -15.79
C PHE A 96 -20.63 0.07 -14.87
N LEU A 97 -20.87 0.30 -13.59
CA LEU A 97 -19.98 0.02 -12.48
C LEU A 97 -20.66 -1.05 -11.64
N PRO A 98 -20.07 -2.25 -11.48
CA PRO A 98 -20.69 -3.32 -10.70
C PRO A 98 -21.01 -2.94 -9.23
N GLY A 99 -20.42 -1.88 -8.70
CA GLY A 99 -20.65 -1.41 -7.33
C GLY A 99 -20.00 -2.32 -6.29
N SER A 100 -20.26 -2.05 -5.01
CA SER A 100 -19.71 -2.82 -3.89
C SER A 100 -20.30 -4.23 -3.85
N GLY A 101 -19.47 -5.24 -4.10
CA GLY A 101 -19.87 -6.66 -4.12
C GLY A 101 -20.42 -7.15 -5.46
N GLY A 102 -20.58 -6.27 -6.45
CA GLY A 102 -20.87 -6.67 -7.82
C GLY A 102 -19.60 -7.03 -8.59
N ALA A 103 -19.72 -7.98 -9.51
CA ALA A 103 -18.64 -8.39 -10.40
C ALA A 103 -19.23 -9.03 -11.66
N LEU A 104 -18.42 -9.09 -12.72
CA LEU A 104 -18.72 -9.96 -13.85
C LEU A 104 -18.33 -11.40 -13.51
N PHE A 105 -19.30 -12.31 -13.53
CA PHE A 105 -19.08 -13.73 -13.33
C PHE A 105 -19.26 -14.50 -14.63
N ASP A 106 -18.31 -15.38 -14.94
CA ASP A 106 -18.50 -16.47 -15.89
C ASP A 106 -19.20 -17.62 -15.15
N THR A 107 -20.44 -17.92 -15.52
CA THR A 107 -21.24 -18.97 -14.88
C THR A 107 -20.88 -20.38 -15.37
N THR A 108 -20.27 -20.49 -16.55
CA THR A 108 -19.77 -21.76 -17.10
C THR A 108 -18.47 -22.14 -16.40
N ALA A 109 -17.52 -21.22 -16.34
CA ALA A 109 -16.25 -21.42 -15.63
C ALA A 109 -16.38 -21.26 -14.10
N LYS A 110 -17.50 -20.70 -13.61
CA LYS A 110 -17.75 -20.34 -12.20
C LYS A 110 -16.67 -19.41 -11.64
N LYS A 111 -16.26 -18.41 -12.44
CA LYS A 111 -15.15 -17.50 -12.12
C LYS A 111 -15.60 -16.05 -12.04
N ASN A 112 -15.02 -15.31 -11.09
CA ASN A 112 -15.14 -13.85 -11.04
C ASN A 112 -14.12 -13.22 -11.99
N LEU A 113 -14.56 -12.77 -13.16
CA LEU A 113 -13.71 -12.19 -14.19
C LEU A 113 -13.19 -10.80 -13.80
N SER A 114 -13.95 -10.05 -13.02
CA SER A 114 -13.50 -8.75 -12.51
C SER A 114 -12.33 -8.88 -11.53
N GLU A 115 -12.33 -9.91 -10.68
CA GLU A 115 -11.19 -10.18 -9.80
C GLU A 115 -9.96 -10.63 -10.58
N VAL A 116 -10.13 -11.45 -11.63
CA VAL A 116 -9.01 -11.82 -12.53
C VAL A 116 -8.38 -10.58 -13.16
N ALA A 117 -9.20 -9.64 -13.63
CA ALA A 117 -8.71 -8.38 -14.19
C ALA A 117 -7.94 -7.55 -13.15
N LEU A 118 -8.46 -7.42 -11.93
CA LEU A 118 -7.85 -6.65 -10.85
C LEU A 118 -6.58 -7.30 -10.32
N ALA A 119 -6.56 -8.62 -10.09
CA ALA A 119 -5.42 -9.36 -9.55
C ALA A 119 -4.14 -9.09 -10.35
N GLY A 120 -4.22 -9.13 -11.69
CA GLY A 120 -3.09 -8.80 -12.56
C GLY A 120 -2.55 -7.37 -12.36
N MET A 121 -3.42 -6.38 -12.18
CA MET A 121 -3.00 -5.00 -11.90
C MET A 121 -2.38 -4.89 -10.50
N ARG A 122 -3.01 -5.50 -9.49
CA ARG A 122 -2.55 -5.46 -8.10
C ARG A 122 -1.18 -6.08 -7.95
N LYS A 123 -0.95 -7.22 -8.61
CA LYS A 123 0.35 -7.89 -8.66
C LYS A 123 1.43 -6.97 -9.24
N GLU A 124 1.13 -6.26 -10.31
CA GLU A 124 2.08 -5.33 -10.92
C GLU A 124 2.33 -4.11 -10.02
N ALA A 125 1.28 -3.55 -9.43
CA ALA A 125 1.39 -2.42 -8.51
C ALA A 125 2.24 -2.75 -7.27
N LEU A 126 2.12 -3.96 -6.73
CA LEU A 126 2.93 -4.42 -5.59
C LEU A 126 4.43 -4.52 -5.91
N LYS A 127 4.82 -4.73 -7.18
CA LYS A 127 6.25 -4.75 -7.57
C LYS A 127 6.93 -3.40 -7.39
N ALA A 128 6.17 -2.30 -7.35
CA ALA A 128 6.70 -0.97 -7.11
C ALA A 128 7.28 -0.82 -5.69
N ILE A 129 6.88 -1.67 -4.74
CA ILE A 129 7.31 -1.60 -3.34
C ILE A 129 8.36 -2.69 -3.08
N PRO A 130 9.63 -2.31 -2.81
CA PRO A 130 10.69 -3.27 -2.50
C PRO A 130 10.35 -4.11 -1.26
N ALA A 131 10.80 -5.37 -1.25
CA ALA A 131 10.63 -6.25 -0.08
C ALA A 131 11.29 -5.67 1.18
N SER A 132 12.39 -4.94 1.05
CA SER A 132 13.10 -4.26 2.15
C SER A 132 12.30 -3.15 2.82
N GLU A 133 11.26 -2.64 2.16
CA GLU A 133 10.36 -1.62 2.70
C GLU A 133 9.11 -2.23 3.37
N ARG A 134 8.97 -3.56 3.36
CA ARG A 134 7.87 -4.28 4.02
C ARG A 134 8.28 -4.71 5.42
N ILE A 135 7.32 -4.82 6.33
CA ILE A 135 7.56 -5.43 7.65
C ILE A 135 7.05 -6.87 7.60
N VAL A 136 7.99 -7.82 7.65
CA VAL A 136 7.69 -9.24 7.42
C VAL A 136 7.61 -10.01 8.74
N PHE A 137 6.55 -10.80 8.90
CA PHE A 137 6.40 -11.81 9.94
C PHE A 137 6.20 -13.17 9.28
N ALA A 138 7.21 -14.03 9.36
CA ALA A 138 7.23 -15.30 8.64
C ALA A 138 7.67 -16.45 9.55
N PRO A 139 7.14 -17.67 9.34
CA PRO A 139 7.75 -18.89 9.85
C PRO A 139 9.06 -19.18 9.10
N ALA A 140 9.87 -20.13 9.60
CA ALA A 140 11.14 -20.49 8.96
C ALA A 140 10.95 -21.00 7.52
N ASN A 141 9.88 -21.76 7.25
CA ASN A 141 9.57 -22.31 5.93
C ASN A 141 8.12 -21.93 5.54
N PRO A 142 7.89 -20.71 5.01
CA PRO A 142 6.55 -20.30 4.63
C PRO A 142 6.04 -21.10 3.42
N LYS A 143 4.82 -21.65 3.54
CA LYS A 143 4.09 -22.26 2.44
C LYS A 143 3.48 -21.19 1.53
N TYR A 144 2.99 -20.10 2.13
CA TYR A 144 2.37 -18.98 1.43
C TYR A 144 2.95 -17.66 1.94
N THR A 145 2.94 -16.64 1.08
CA THR A 145 3.24 -15.25 1.44
C THR A 145 2.08 -14.39 0.96
N VAL A 146 1.58 -13.52 1.84
CA VAL A 146 0.54 -12.53 1.52
C VAL A 146 1.02 -11.13 1.84
N SER A 147 0.63 -10.19 0.99
CA SER A 147 0.85 -8.76 1.22
C SER A 147 -0.38 -8.18 1.92
N VAL A 148 -0.17 -7.46 3.03
CA VAL A 148 -1.25 -6.90 3.84
C VAL A 148 -1.07 -5.40 4.00
N PHE A 149 -1.95 -4.63 3.37
CA PHE A 149 -2.05 -3.21 3.69
C PHE A 149 -2.73 -3.05 5.05
N THR A 150 -2.06 -2.35 5.96
CA THR A 150 -2.43 -2.26 7.37
C THR A 150 -2.35 -0.83 7.88
N ASP A 151 -3.07 -0.57 8.96
CA ASP A 151 -3.15 0.70 9.70
C ASP A 151 -3.00 0.35 11.18
N VAL A 152 -2.19 1.09 11.94
CA VAL A 152 -1.90 0.75 13.35
C VAL A 152 -3.04 1.13 14.30
N GLU A 153 -3.92 2.04 13.89
CA GLU A 153 -5.13 2.47 14.59
C GLU A 153 -6.37 1.65 14.18
N CYS A 154 -6.26 0.76 13.19
CA CYS A 154 -7.37 -0.10 12.77
C CYS A 154 -7.57 -1.32 13.69
N GLY A 155 -8.74 -1.41 14.33
CA GLY A 155 -9.10 -2.55 15.21
C GLY A 155 -8.94 -3.93 14.56
N TYR A 156 -9.37 -4.11 13.31
CA TYR A 156 -9.16 -5.39 12.60
C TYR A 156 -7.70 -5.64 12.22
N CYS A 157 -6.89 -4.60 11.99
CA CYS A 157 -5.45 -4.75 11.78
C CYS A 157 -4.71 -5.18 13.06
N ARG A 158 -5.18 -4.70 14.21
CA ARG A 158 -4.70 -5.13 15.53
C ARG A 158 -5.13 -6.57 15.80
N LYS A 159 -6.38 -6.93 15.49
CA LYS A 159 -6.87 -8.31 15.60
C LYS A 159 -6.05 -9.28 14.74
N LEU A 160 -5.81 -8.96 13.47
CA LEU A 160 -4.94 -9.75 12.60
C LEU A 160 -3.55 -9.92 13.22
N HIS A 161 -2.95 -8.84 13.72
CA HIS A 161 -1.61 -8.89 14.31
C HIS A 161 -1.55 -9.64 15.64
N SER A 162 -2.61 -9.61 16.44
CA SER A 162 -2.69 -10.40 17.68
C SER A 162 -2.61 -11.92 17.41
N GLU A 163 -2.93 -12.34 16.19
CA GLU A 163 -2.91 -13.73 15.74
C GLU A 163 -1.70 -14.03 14.84
N ILE A 164 -0.71 -13.13 14.75
CA ILE A 164 0.42 -13.24 13.82
C ILE A 164 1.18 -14.57 13.95
N ALA A 165 1.32 -15.07 15.18
CA ALA A 165 1.94 -16.36 15.46
C ALA A 165 1.12 -17.54 14.91
N GLU A 166 -0.21 -17.44 14.90
CA GLU A 166 -1.07 -18.47 14.32
C GLU A 166 -0.99 -18.48 12.80
N TYR A 167 -0.99 -17.32 12.13
CA TYR A 167 -0.73 -17.27 10.68
C TYR A 167 0.61 -17.95 10.33
N ASN A 168 1.66 -17.66 11.10
CA ASN A 168 2.96 -18.29 10.88
C ASN A 168 2.93 -19.81 11.15
N ARG A 169 2.22 -20.28 12.19
CA ARG A 169 1.99 -21.73 12.42
C ARG A 169 1.25 -22.41 11.26
N GLN A 170 0.32 -21.70 10.63
CA GLN A 170 -0.38 -22.16 9.42
C GLN A 170 0.51 -22.15 8.15
N GLY A 171 1.78 -21.75 8.28
CA GLY A 171 2.72 -21.66 7.15
C GLY A 171 2.56 -20.40 6.32
N ILE A 172 1.95 -19.34 6.85
CA ILE A 172 1.67 -18.10 6.12
C ILE A 172 2.64 -17.01 6.61
N ALA A 173 3.44 -16.47 5.69
CA ALA A 173 4.19 -15.24 5.89
C ALA A 173 3.30 -14.02 5.59
N ILE A 174 3.31 -13.05 6.50
CA ILE A 174 2.60 -11.78 6.37
C ILE A 174 3.61 -10.68 6.09
N GLU A 175 3.45 -9.98 4.97
CA GLU A 175 4.24 -8.81 4.61
C GLU A 175 3.37 -7.56 4.75
N TYR A 176 3.62 -6.74 5.78
CA TYR A 176 2.86 -5.52 5.98
C TYR A 176 3.34 -4.37 5.12
N LEU A 177 2.36 -3.65 4.57
CA LEU A 177 2.50 -2.38 3.89
C LEU A 177 1.63 -1.33 4.59
N ALA A 178 2.12 -0.11 4.68
CA ALA A 178 1.49 0.97 5.39
C ALA A 178 0.34 1.59 4.58
N PHE A 179 -0.83 1.72 5.21
CA PHE A 179 -1.96 2.47 4.68
C PHE A 179 -2.66 3.23 5.81
N PRO A 180 -2.18 4.44 6.17
CA PRO A 180 -2.83 5.24 7.20
C PRO A 180 -4.19 5.74 6.70
N ARG A 181 -5.31 5.20 7.21
CA ARG A 181 -6.64 5.54 6.68
C ARG A 181 -7.03 6.98 6.97
N ALA A 182 -6.45 7.58 8.00
CA ALA A 182 -6.60 9.00 8.32
C ALA A 182 -5.85 9.93 7.33
N GLY A 183 -5.12 9.35 6.37
CA GLY A 183 -4.42 10.07 5.32
C GLY A 183 -3.00 10.50 5.70
N ILE A 184 -2.27 10.97 4.69
CA ILE A 184 -0.90 11.48 4.83
C ILE A 184 -0.89 12.73 5.71
N GLY A 185 0.06 12.80 6.65
CA GLY A 185 0.19 13.92 7.60
C GLY A 185 -0.66 13.80 8.88
N SER A 186 -1.52 12.78 8.97
CA SER A 186 -2.27 12.47 10.19
C SER A 186 -1.38 11.97 11.33
N GLN A 187 -1.93 11.88 12.55
CA GLN A 187 -1.22 11.26 13.68
C GLN A 187 -0.91 9.78 13.43
N ASP A 188 -1.84 9.04 12.84
CA ASP A 188 -1.65 7.65 12.43
C ASP A 188 -0.49 7.53 11.42
N TYR A 189 -0.45 8.40 10.40
CA TYR A 189 0.68 8.48 9.47
C TYR A 189 2.02 8.67 10.20
N ASN A 190 2.11 9.62 11.13
CA ASN A 190 3.36 9.89 11.86
C ASN A 190 3.77 8.70 12.76
N LYS A 191 2.80 8.00 13.34
CA LYS A 191 3.04 6.78 14.12
C LYS A 191 3.58 5.66 13.21
N MET A 192 3.00 5.49 12.03
CA MET A 192 3.50 4.53 11.04
C MET A 192 4.89 4.89 10.52
N VAL A 193 5.20 6.17 10.29
CA VAL A 193 6.57 6.63 9.97
C VAL A 193 7.54 6.21 11.06
N SER A 194 7.18 6.42 12.31
CA SER A 194 8.01 6.04 13.45
C SER A 194 8.26 4.53 13.51
N VAL A 195 7.23 3.72 13.22
CA VAL A 195 7.35 2.26 13.11
C VAL A 195 8.30 1.83 11.98
N TRP A 196 8.15 2.40 10.78
CA TRP A 196 9.00 2.08 9.63
C TRP A 196 10.43 2.59 9.76
N CYS A 197 10.65 3.62 10.58
CA CYS A 197 11.97 4.15 10.89
C CYS A 197 12.60 3.53 12.15
N ALA A 198 11.94 2.57 12.79
CA ALA A 198 12.49 1.89 13.96
C ALA A 198 13.64 0.95 13.57
N PRO A 199 14.68 0.82 14.41
CA PRO A 199 15.73 -0.19 14.21
C PRO A 199 15.16 -1.62 14.17
N ASP A 200 14.20 -1.91 15.05
CA ASP A 200 13.39 -3.13 15.01
C ASP A 200 11.96 -2.79 14.62
N ARG A 201 11.69 -2.82 13.31
CA ARG A 201 10.37 -2.54 12.74
C ARG A 201 9.30 -3.54 13.19
N ARG A 202 9.68 -4.81 13.43
CA ARG A 202 8.72 -5.85 13.86
C ARG A 202 8.26 -5.59 15.29
N LYS A 203 9.21 -5.28 16.17
CA LYS A 203 8.88 -4.88 17.55
C LYS A 203 8.06 -3.60 17.55
N ALA A 204 8.48 -2.57 16.83
CA ALA A 204 7.76 -1.29 16.79
C ALA A 204 6.33 -1.43 16.25
N LEU A 205 6.11 -2.25 15.22
CA LEU A 205 4.75 -2.51 14.71
C LEU A 205 3.89 -3.24 15.75
N THR A 206 4.48 -4.21 16.44
CA THR A 206 3.80 -4.96 17.50
C THR A 206 3.40 -4.05 18.65
N ASP A 207 4.34 -3.21 19.12
CA ASP A 207 4.09 -2.20 20.14
C ASP A 207 2.98 -1.22 19.69
N ALA A 208 3.07 -0.68 18.48
CA ALA A 208 2.09 0.26 17.94
C ALA A 208 0.66 -0.32 17.91
N LYS A 209 0.52 -1.59 17.50
CA LYS A 209 -0.76 -2.31 17.41
C LYS A 209 -1.28 -2.78 18.77
N ALA A 210 -0.43 -2.80 19.79
CA ALA A 210 -0.79 -3.08 21.18
C ALA A 210 -1.06 -1.79 22.00
N ASP A 211 -1.18 -0.64 21.33
CA ASP A 211 -1.30 0.69 21.98
C ASP A 211 -0.12 1.09 22.88
N HIS A 212 1.03 0.43 22.72
CA HIS A 212 2.25 0.86 23.39
C HIS A 212 2.85 2.07 22.68
N ALA A 213 3.55 2.92 23.45
CA ALA A 213 4.24 4.07 22.92
C ALA A 213 5.38 3.65 21.98
N VAL A 214 5.40 4.22 20.77
CA VAL A 214 6.52 4.08 19.82
C VAL A 214 7.29 5.40 19.82
N PRO A 215 8.61 5.40 20.05
CA PRO A 215 9.40 6.61 19.99
C PRO A 215 9.26 7.31 18.64
N ASN A 216 9.01 8.62 18.67
CA ASN A 216 8.93 9.43 17.47
C ASN A 216 10.23 9.35 16.69
N LYS A 217 10.15 8.91 15.44
CA LYS A 217 11.29 8.82 14.52
C LYS A 217 10.88 9.31 13.15
N ASN A 218 11.87 9.81 12.42
CA ASN A 218 11.72 10.16 11.01
C ASN A 218 12.99 9.72 10.27
N CYS A 219 12.80 9.26 9.05
CA CYS A 219 13.84 8.76 8.16
C CYS A 219 13.30 8.79 6.73
N LYS A 220 14.17 8.64 5.74
CA LYS A 220 13.72 8.33 4.38
C LYS A 220 12.96 6.99 4.42
N ASN A 221 11.70 7.01 4.03
CA ASN A 221 10.79 5.86 4.09
C ASN A 221 9.88 5.84 2.85
N SER A 222 9.23 4.71 2.60
CA SER A 222 8.32 4.55 1.46
C SER A 222 6.83 4.62 1.83
N ILE A 223 6.43 5.20 2.96
CA ILE A 223 5.01 5.14 3.38
C ILE A 223 4.08 5.84 2.39
N ASN A 224 4.48 6.99 1.85
CA ASN A 224 3.68 7.66 0.82
C ASN A 224 3.52 6.77 -0.43
N GLN A 225 4.59 6.09 -0.85
CA GLN A 225 4.53 5.16 -1.97
C GLN A 225 3.61 3.97 -1.66
N GLN A 226 3.66 3.42 -0.45
CA GLN A 226 2.79 2.32 -0.02
C GLN A 226 1.32 2.77 0.01
N TYR A 227 1.05 3.98 0.49
CA TYR A 227 -0.28 4.58 0.47
C TYR A 227 -0.81 4.79 -0.96
N ASP A 228 0.03 5.34 -1.85
CA ASP A 228 -0.32 5.56 -3.26
C ASP A 228 -0.65 4.23 -3.98
N VAL A 229 0.17 3.19 -3.76
CA VAL A 229 -0.10 1.86 -4.29
C VAL A 229 -1.37 1.28 -3.67
N GLY A 230 -1.61 1.48 -2.37
CA GLY A 230 -2.85 1.09 -1.70
C GLY A 230 -4.09 1.68 -2.39
N GLN A 231 -4.05 2.97 -2.72
CA GLN A 231 -5.13 3.61 -3.48
C GLN A 231 -5.29 2.97 -4.86
N ARG A 232 -4.19 2.72 -5.56
CA ARG A 232 -4.17 2.11 -6.90
C ARG A 232 -4.78 0.71 -6.91
N VAL A 233 -4.50 -0.12 -5.89
CA VAL A 233 -5.03 -1.49 -5.81
C VAL A 233 -6.51 -1.56 -5.44
N GLY A 234 -7.16 -0.40 -5.26
CA GLY A 234 -8.57 -0.27 -4.93
C GLY A 234 -8.85 -0.48 -3.43
N LEU A 235 -7.89 -0.15 -2.57
CA LEU A 235 -8.06 -0.31 -1.13
C LEU A 235 -9.09 0.69 -0.59
N THR A 236 -10.19 0.16 -0.05
CA THR A 236 -11.28 0.94 0.57
C THR A 236 -11.31 0.80 2.09
N GLY A 237 -10.55 -0.14 2.65
CA GLY A 237 -10.44 -0.37 4.08
C GLY A 237 -9.25 -1.26 4.43
N THR A 238 -8.85 -1.25 5.69
CA THR A 238 -7.76 -2.07 6.21
C THR A 238 -8.29 -3.08 7.26
N PRO A 239 -7.68 -4.27 7.39
CA PRO A 239 -6.61 -4.77 6.53
C PRO A 239 -7.14 -5.12 5.14
N MET A 240 -6.29 -5.06 4.12
CA MET A 240 -6.56 -5.65 2.80
C MET A 240 -5.49 -6.70 2.54
N ILE A 241 -5.90 -7.95 2.35
CA ILE A 241 -4.99 -9.08 2.15
C ILE A 241 -4.94 -9.43 0.67
N LEU A 242 -3.73 -9.47 0.10
CA LEU A 242 -3.46 -9.85 -1.28
C LEU A 242 -2.60 -11.11 -1.34
N ALA A 243 -3.02 -12.09 -2.15
CA ALA A 243 -2.20 -13.24 -2.52
C ALA A 243 -1.05 -12.84 -3.46
N ALA A 244 -0.11 -13.76 -3.69
CA ALA A 244 1.06 -13.55 -4.55
C ALA A 244 0.72 -13.26 -6.03
N ASP A 245 -0.46 -13.69 -6.49
CA ASP A 245 -1.00 -13.41 -7.81
C ASP A 245 -1.77 -12.08 -7.90
N GLY A 246 -1.93 -11.38 -6.77
CA GLY A 246 -2.69 -10.14 -6.63
C GLY A 246 -4.16 -10.33 -6.28
N THR A 247 -4.64 -11.57 -6.12
CA THR A 247 -6.04 -11.84 -5.71
C THR A 247 -6.32 -11.27 -4.33
N GLN A 248 -7.41 -10.52 -4.18
CA GLN A 248 -7.85 -10.01 -2.89
C GLN A 248 -8.58 -11.08 -2.07
N LEU A 249 -8.03 -11.39 -0.90
CA LEU A 249 -8.52 -12.47 -0.03
C LEU A 249 -9.54 -11.99 1.02
N GLY A 250 -9.81 -10.68 1.04
CA GLY A 250 -10.77 -10.05 1.94
C GLY A 250 -10.12 -8.99 2.84
N GLY A 251 -10.87 -8.63 3.87
CA GLY A 251 -10.43 -7.72 4.91
C GLY A 251 -9.60 -8.43 5.97
N TYR A 252 -10.15 -8.56 7.18
CA TYR A 252 -9.66 -9.54 8.14
C TYR A 252 -10.20 -10.93 7.79
N VAL A 253 -9.32 -11.93 7.81
CA VAL A 253 -9.65 -13.34 7.58
C VAL A 253 -8.92 -14.17 8.63
N PRO A 254 -9.61 -14.95 9.49
CA PRO A 254 -8.95 -15.77 10.50
C PRO A 254 -7.89 -16.73 9.90
N PRO A 255 -6.83 -17.07 10.64
CA PRO A 255 -5.69 -17.84 10.12
C PRO A 255 -6.06 -19.13 9.39
N ALA A 256 -6.94 -19.96 9.96
CA ALA A 256 -7.36 -21.22 9.36
C ALA A 256 -8.15 -21.01 8.06
N ALA A 257 -9.06 -20.03 8.02
CA ALA A 257 -9.84 -19.70 6.84
C ALA A 257 -8.96 -19.09 5.73
N LEU A 258 -7.96 -18.28 6.10
CA LEU A 258 -7.00 -17.74 5.14
C LEU A 258 -6.16 -18.88 4.54
N ARG A 259 -5.72 -19.82 5.37
CA ARG A 259 -5.00 -21.01 4.91
C ARG A 259 -5.82 -21.83 3.92
N GLU A 260 -7.08 -22.10 4.23
CA GLU A 260 -7.99 -22.83 3.35
C GLU A 260 -8.19 -22.11 2.00
N THR A 261 -8.35 -20.78 2.04
CA THR A 261 -8.50 -19.96 0.83
C THR A 261 -7.24 -20.02 -0.04
N LEU A 262 -6.06 -19.94 0.56
CA LEU A 262 -4.78 -20.05 -0.14
C LEU A 262 -4.56 -21.46 -0.73
N ASP A 263 -4.95 -22.50 0.00
CA ASP A 263 -4.89 -23.88 -0.50
C ASP A 263 -5.78 -24.06 -1.75
N LYS A 264 -6.99 -23.49 -1.76
CA LYS A 264 -7.88 -23.50 -2.94
C LYS A 264 -7.30 -22.72 -4.13
N LEU A 265 -6.72 -21.54 -3.88
CA LEU A 265 -6.09 -20.73 -4.94
C LEU A 265 -4.86 -21.42 -5.55
N ALA A 266 -4.12 -22.19 -4.76
CA ALA A 266 -2.99 -22.97 -5.24
C ALA A 266 -3.42 -24.15 -6.13
N THR A 267 -4.53 -24.83 -5.80
CA THR A 267 -5.07 -25.92 -6.63
C THR A 267 -5.63 -25.43 -7.96
N ASP A 268 -6.17 -24.21 -7.99
CA ASP A 268 -6.78 -23.62 -9.19
C ASP A 268 -5.74 -23.02 -10.17
N GLY A 269 -4.45 -23.15 -9.85
CA GLY A 269 -3.33 -22.81 -10.74
C GLY A 269 -2.81 -21.37 -10.62
N SER A 270 -3.29 -20.57 -9.67
CA SER A 270 -2.96 -19.14 -9.57
C SER A 270 -1.80 -18.83 -8.60
N ALA A 271 -1.51 -19.71 -7.63
CA ALA A 271 -0.40 -19.52 -6.69
C ALA A 271 0.74 -20.51 -6.94
N LYS A 272 1.75 -20.10 -7.73
CA LYS A 272 3.04 -20.82 -7.75
C LYS A 272 3.80 -20.52 -6.44
N PRO A 273 4.30 -21.52 -5.69
CA PRO A 273 5.06 -21.30 -4.46
C PRO A 273 6.33 -20.48 -4.73
N ALA A 274 6.61 -19.49 -3.89
CA ALA A 274 7.87 -18.75 -3.92
C ALA A 274 9.02 -19.68 -3.48
N ALA A 275 10.10 -19.71 -4.25
CA ALA A 275 11.34 -20.37 -3.85
C ALA A 275 12.00 -19.58 -2.71
N THR A 276 12.20 -20.21 -1.55
CA THR A 276 12.79 -19.61 -0.37
C THR A 276 14.31 -19.67 -0.42
N GLY A 277 14.96 -18.50 -0.41
CA GLY A 277 16.33 -18.36 0.11
C GLY A 277 16.29 -18.27 1.64
N PRO A 278 17.39 -18.56 2.35
CA PRO A 278 17.40 -18.63 3.80
C PRO A 278 17.25 -17.24 4.41
N VAL A 279 16.26 -17.08 5.28
CA VAL A 279 16.13 -15.93 6.19
C VAL A 279 16.23 -16.43 7.62
N ASP A 280 17.11 -15.80 8.39
CA ASP A 280 17.52 -16.22 9.72
C ASP A 280 16.35 -16.33 10.70
N ALA A 281 16.29 -17.47 11.38
CA ALA A 281 15.26 -17.83 12.33
C ALA A 281 15.31 -16.96 13.61
N VAL A 282 14.15 -16.69 14.19
CA VAL A 282 14.02 -16.12 15.54
C VAL A 282 14.27 -17.23 16.57
N PRO A 283 15.16 -17.05 17.57
CA PRO A 283 15.32 -18.03 18.64
C PRO A 283 14.12 -18.00 19.57
N ALA A 284 13.61 -19.20 19.89
CA ALA A 284 12.58 -19.41 20.90
C ALA A 284 13.10 -19.06 22.29
N ALA A 285 12.31 -18.30 23.06
CA ALA A 285 12.58 -18.02 24.46
C ALA A 285 12.56 -19.33 25.27
N ALA A 286 13.68 -19.63 25.93
CA ALA A 286 13.80 -20.72 26.87
C ALA A 286 12.99 -20.40 28.14
N THR A 287 12.06 -21.29 28.47
CA THR A 287 11.40 -21.35 29.78
C THR A 287 12.43 -21.73 30.84
N ALA A 288 12.69 -20.81 31.77
CA ALA A 288 13.44 -21.11 32.98
C ALA A 288 12.58 -21.96 33.92
N GLY A 289 13.06 -23.16 34.23
CA GLY A 289 12.59 -23.99 35.33
C GLY A 289 13.68 -24.12 36.39
N GLY A 290 13.29 -24.03 37.66
CA GLY A 290 14.05 -24.58 38.80
C GLY A 290 14.55 -23.57 39.83
N ALA A 291 13.76 -23.35 40.88
CA ALA A 291 14.01 -23.89 42.23
C ALA A 291 12.71 -23.84 43.04
#